data_AF-A0A5C6URP4-F1
#
_entry.id   AF-A0A5C6URP4-F1
#
_cell.length_a   1.000
_cell.length_b   1.000
_cell.length_c   1.000
_cell.angle_alpha   90.00
_cell.angle_beta   90.00
_cell.angle_gamma   90.00
#
_symmetry.space_group_name_H-M   'P 1'
#
loop_
_entity.id
_entity.type
_entity.pdbx_description
1 polymer ?
#
loop_
_entity_poly.entity_id
_entity_poly.type
_entity_poly.pdbx_seq_one_letter_code
_entity_poly.pdbx_strand_id
1 'polypeptide(L)'
;MTDPMPTVILRHCPDYEPERIERLAVEGLDTLGLQPHGRTLVKPNVVASGEMFPHAYTRAEFVEGILRALKKRGSNIKELAVGERSGITVPTRYTFKNAGYYEMARRVGDVKLYHFEESTQVEIPLYHQGRLRESFYTPEPVAQADFFVNCPKFKAHPWTTVTFSMKNYIGIQDDRHRLIDHDHALNYKVADLQYITQPQFIATDAIIAGEGRMLTPLPYRLDMMLMGNNQVAFDAVCCHIIGVDPMTVDHIRLAHERGFGPVDLAQIRIIGDVSLDEAKERAANFEVGLIRVEEYFKGTNIRAYSGRPPSQTDDYCWGGCPGALEEAIEILRVYDASTDEKMPPMHIVFGAYEGEIDAKPGEKVVFMGDCATYQGEIGGQQVQIDSLYRDRSELNPETYKVDDIFKKMLKVEQKFLGARKSDVMRIAGCPVSVAEQVLMLVKLGKTQNPYLDPRTSVDFVSCYLSTRTRTALSRILGTPYQRRGPSVRGDARPAQNLPPDGAESESVS
;
A
#
# COMPACT_ATOMS: atom_id res chain seq x y z
N MET A 1 32.07 11.73 -13.07
CA MET A 1 32.17 10.40 -12.43
C MET A 1 30.89 9.67 -12.82
N THR A 2 30.98 8.53 -13.49
CA THR A 2 29.79 7.70 -13.75
C THR A 2 29.24 7.24 -12.40
N ASP A 3 27.95 7.42 -12.16
CA ASP A 3 27.32 6.87 -10.95
C ASP A 3 27.68 5.38 -10.82
N PRO A 4 28.07 4.91 -9.62
CA PRO A 4 28.38 3.51 -9.42
C PRO A 4 27.17 2.66 -9.81
N MET A 5 27.42 1.59 -10.56
CA MET A 5 26.39 0.65 -10.99
C MET A 5 25.54 0.19 -9.80
N PRO A 6 24.20 0.32 -9.86
CA PRO A 6 23.31 -0.13 -8.81
C PRO A 6 23.60 -1.57 -8.39
N THR A 7 23.67 -1.82 -7.08
CA THR A 7 24.00 -3.14 -6.55
C THR A 7 22.83 -3.72 -5.78
N VAL A 8 22.46 -4.97 -6.09
CA VAL A 8 21.46 -5.76 -5.37
C VAL A 8 22.14 -6.99 -4.78
N ILE A 9 21.97 -7.18 -3.48
CA ILE A 9 22.60 -8.24 -2.70
C ILE A 9 21.53 -9.27 -2.32
N LEU A 10 21.74 -10.52 -2.72
CA LEU A 10 20.85 -11.65 -2.44
C LEU A 10 21.49 -12.52 -1.34
N ARG A 11 20.88 -12.55 -0.16
CA ARG A 11 21.37 -13.36 0.97
C ARG A 11 20.40 -14.46 1.35
N HIS A 12 20.92 -15.64 1.67
CA HIS A 12 20.11 -16.68 2.30
C HIS A 12 19.78 -16.28 3.75
N CYS A 13 18.50 -16.30 4.09
CA CYS A 13 17.97 -15.98 5.41
C CYS A 13 16.79 -16.92 5.73
N PRO A 14 17.01 -18.06 6.42
CA PRO A 14 16.00 -19.10 6.60
C PRO A 14 15.01 -18.83 7.75
N ASP A 15 15.31 -17.86 8.61
CA ASP A 15 14.62 -17.64 9.87
C ASP A 15 14.63 -16.16 10.26
N TYR A 16 13.75 -15.81 11.20
CA TYR A 16 13.61 -14.46 11.73
C TYR A 16 14.51 -14.22 12.96
N GLU A 17 15.75 -14.72 12.95
CA GLU A 17 16.71 -14.51 14.02
C GLU A 17 17.35 -13.11 13.91
N PRO A 18 17.08 -12.17 14.85
CA PRO A 18 17.53 -10.78 14.72
C PRO A 18 19.05 -10.63 14.58
N GLU A 19 19.84 -11.48 15.24
CA GLU A 19 21.30 -11.47 15.15
C GLU A 19 21.80 -11.88 13.76
N ARG A 20 21.10 -12.79 13.08
CA ARG A 20 21.44 -13.16 11.69
C ARG A 20 21.14 -11.99 10.77
N ILE A 21 19.96 -11.41 10.90
CA ILE A 21 19.50 -10.28 10.09
C ILE A 21 20.39 -9.06 10.32
N GLU A 22 20.82 -8.80 11.55
CA GLU A 22 21.82 -7.77 11.87
C GLU A 22 23.12 -8.00 11.10
N ARG A 23 23.69 -9.21 11.13
CA ARG A 23 24.95 -9.51 10.42
C ARG A 23 24.83 -9.28 8.92
N LEU A 24 23.73 -9.75 8.31
CA LEU A 24 23.47 -9.58 6.88
C LEU A 24 23.28 -8.09 6.53
N ALA A 25 22.53 -7.34 7.32
CA ALA A 25 22.32 -5.91 7.12
C ALA A 25 23.62 -5.10 7.27
N VAL A 26 24.45 -5.45 8.26
CA VAL A 26 25.78 -4.86 8.45
C VAL A 26 26.65 -5.06 7.21
N GLU A 27 26.70 -6.30 6.71
CA GLU A 27 27.43 -6.64 5.49
C GLU A 27 26.90 -5.86 4.28
N GLY A 28 25.57 -5.75 4.15
CA GLY A 28 24.92 -4.98 3.09
C GLY A 28 25.31 -3.51 3.13
N LEU A 29 25.28 -2.89 4.31
CA LEU A 29 25.70 -1.50 4.51
C LEU A 29 27.17 -1.30 4.14
N ASP A 30 28.07 -2.19 4.55
CA ASP A 30 29.50 -2.13 4.19
C ASP A 30 29.72 -2.27 2.69
N THR A 31 29.07 -3.26 2.09
CA THR A 31 29.23 -3.58 0.67
C THR A 31 28.78 -2.43 -0.21
N LEU A 32 27.77 -1.70 0.23
CA LEU A 32 27.24 -0.50 -0.44
C LEU A 32 27.97 0.79 -0.01
N GLY A 33 28.92 0.72 0.94
CA GLY A 33 29.66 1.88 1.43
C GLY A 33 28.77 2.90 2.18
N LEU A 34 27.69 2.44 2.82
CA LEU A 34 26.68 3.29 3.44
C LEU A 34 26.98 3.54 4.92
N GLN A 35 26.77 4.78 5.35
CA GLN A 35 26.93 5.21 6.75
C GLN A 35 25.63 5.89 7.21
N PRO A 36 24.83 5.23 8.08
CA PRO A 36 23.66 5.85 8.68
C PRO A 36 24.01 7.11 9.46
N HIS A 37 23.20 8.17 9.31
CA HIS A 37 23.47 9.48 9.89
C HIS A 37 22.19 10.30 10.09
N GLY A 38 22.30 11.40 10.83
CA GLY A 38 21.24 12.40 10.95
C GLY A 38 19.95 11.82 11.52
N ARG A 39 18.82 12.24 10.96
CA ARG A 39 17.51 11.61 11.18
C ARG A 39 17.42 10.36 10.31
N THR A 40 17.66 9.22 10.93
CA THR A 40 17.56 7.90 10.28
C THR A 40 16.16 7.33 10.50
N LEU A 41 15.42 7.13 9.41
CA LEU A 41 14.05 6.62 9.43
C LEU A 41 13.94 5.28 8.71
N VAL A 42 13.47 4.27 9.43
CA VAL A 42 13.13 2.95 8.88
C VAL A 42 11.63 2.89 8.57
N LYS A 43 11.29 2.63 7.32
CA LYS A 43 9.91 2.43 6.86
C LYS A 43 9.67 0.95 6.57
N PRO A 44 9.00 0.19 7.45
CA PRO A 44 8.55 -1.17 7.17
C PRO A 44 7.38 -1.18 6.18
N ASN A 45 6.83 -2.36 5.88
CA ASN A 45 5.48 -2.52 5.36
C ASN A 45 4.57 -3.09 6.45
N VAL A 46 3.62 -2.30 7.00
CA VAL A 46 2.69 -2.80 8.04
C VAL A 46 1.25 -2.38 7.71
N VAL A 47 0.70 -2.93 6.62
CA VAL A 47 -0.66 -2.58 6.17
C VAL A 47 -1.74 -3.11 7.11
N ALA A 48 -1.59 -4.35 7.58
CA ALA A 48 -2.44 -5.02 8.56
C ALA A 48 -1.59 -6.04 9.34
N SER A 49 -2.09 -6.51 10.49
CA SER A 49 -1.37 -7.44 11.36
C SER A 49 -2.31 -8.11 12.35
N GLY A 50 -1.80 -9.08 13.11
CA GLY A 50 -2.57 -9.86 14.06
C GLY A 50 -2.95 -11.23 13.48
N GLU A 51 -3.75 -11.99 14.22
CA GLU A 51 -4.08 -13.38 13.89
C GLU A 51 -4.72 -13.54 12.50
N MET A 52 -5.54 -12.58 12.07
CA MET A 52 -6.16 -12.61 10.74
C MET A 52 -5.20 -12.25 9.60
N PHE A 53 -4.10 -11.57 9.89
CA PHE A 53 -3.19 -11.01 8.88
C PHE A 53 -1.73 -11.34 9.20
N PRO A 54 -1.36 -12.62 9.42
CA PRO A 54 -0.06 -13.02 9.95
C PRO A 54 1.11 -12.75 8.97
N HIS A 55 0.80 -12.59 7.68
CA HIS A 55 1.78 -12.45 6.60
C HIS A 55 1.68 -11.11 5.84
N ALA A 56 0.83 -10.19 6.30
CA ALA A 56 0.57 -8.91 5.63
C ALA A 56 1.56 -7.79 5.98
N TYR A 57 2.63 -8.11 6.71
CA TYR A 57 3.57 -7.11 7.23
C TYR A 57 5.00 -7.64 7.32
N THR A 58 5.96 -6.71 7.29
CA THR A 58 7.37 -6.94 7.62
C THR A 58 7.48 -7.29 9.10
N ARG A 59 8.07 -8.45 9.42
CA ARG A 59 8.16 -8.95 10.80
C ARG A 59 8.99 -8.03 11.69
N ALA A 60 8.59 -7.89 12.96
CA ALA A 60 9.29 -7.00 13.90
C ALA A 60 10.72 -7.46 14.15
N GLU A 61 10.96 -8.78 14.16
CA GLU A 61 12.27 -9.41 14.30
C GLU A 61 13.21 -9.05 13.15
N PHE A 62 12.66 -8.91 11.93
CA PHE A 62 13.41 -8.43 10.77
C PHE A 62 13.84 -6.98 10.98
N VAL A 63 12.89 -6.10 11.32
CA VAL A 63 13.18 -4.69 11.60
C VAL A 63 14.14 -4.52 12.78
N GLU A 64 14.07 -5.38 13.80
CA GLU A 64 15.01 -5.40 14.91
C GLU A 64 16.45 -5.61 14.45
N GLY A 65 16.70 -6.60 13.58
CA GLY A 65 18.02 -6.83 12.98
C GLY A 65 18.51 -5.63 12.17
N ILE A 66 17.62 -5.01 11.37
CA ILE A 66 17.95 -3.78 10.62
C ILE A 66 18.34 -2.63 11.57
N LEU A 67 17.55 -2.36 12.60
CA LEU A 67 17.83 -1.27 13.54
C LEU A 67 19.15 -1.47 14.29
N ARG A 68 19.46 -2.71 14.69
CA ARG A 68 20.75 -3.05 15.32
C ARG A 68 21.92 -2.80 14.36
N ALA A 69 21.77 -3.17 13.09
CA ALA A 69 22.78 -2.91 12.07
C ALA A 69 23.00 -1.41 11.85
N LEU A 70 21.91 -0.64 11.77
CA LEU A 70 21.98 0.82 11.62
C LEU A 70 22.67 1.48 12.82
N LYS A 71 22.39 1.06 14.05
CA LYS A 71 23.10 1.54 15.26
C LYS A 71 24.59 1.22 15.21
N LYS A 72 24.95 0.03 14.75
CA LYS A 72 26.33 -0.46 14.72
C LYS A 72 27.19 0.22 13.66
N ARG A 73 26.58 0.66 12.56
CA ARG A 73 27.24 1.36 11.45
C ARG A 73 27.04 2.86 11.44
N GLY A 74 26.12 3.37 12.25
CA GLY A 74 25.85 4.80 12.35
C GLY A 74 27.01 5.53 13.02
N SER A 75 27.40 6.67 12.45
CA SER A 75 28.49 7.51 12.99
C SER A 75 27.96 8.76 13.69
N ASN A 76 26.84 9.33 13.23
CA ASN A 76 26.24 10.57 13.77
C ASN A 76 24.70 10.56 13.67
N ILE A 77 24.06 9.51 14.19
CA ILE A 77 22.59 9.42 14.23
C ILE A 77 22.05 10.36 15.30
N LYS A 78 21.25 11.36 14.90
CA LYS A 78 20.55 12.30 15.79
C LYS A 78 19.21 11.73 16.28
N GLU A 79 18.55 10.96 15.44
CA GLU A 79 17.31 10.24 15.76
C GLU A 79 17.29 8.94 14.96
N LEU A 80 16.97 7.82 15.62
CA LEU A 80 16.65 6.56 14.97
C LEU A 80 15.15 6.29 15.16
N ALA A 81 14.43 6.11 14.07
CA ALA A 81 12.99 5.94 14.12
C ALA A 81 12.47 4.84 13.18
N VAL A 82 11.29 4.32 13.50
CA VAL A 82 10.47 3.46 12.64
C VAL A 82 9.15 4.16 12.39
N GLY A 83 8.68 4.22 11.15
CA GLY A 83 7.43 4.92 10.84
C GLY A 83 6.60 4.27 9.73
N GLU A 84 5.28 4.26 9.91
CA GLU A 84 4.32 3.74 8.92
C GLU A 84 2.95 4.42 9.04
N ARG A 85 2.19 4.39 7.94
CA ARG A 85 0.72 4.53 7.89
C ARG A 85 0.11 3.21 7.43
N SER A 86 -0.53 2.49 8.34
CA SER A 86 -1.25 1.24 8.05
C SER A 86 -2.47 1.43 7.12
N GLY A 87 -3.21 0.35 6.83
CA GLY A 87 -4.37 0.35 5.94
C GLY A 87 -5.37 1.47 6.24
N ILE A 88 -6.12 1.86 5.20
CA ILE A 88 -7.10 2.96 5.29
C ILE A 88 -8.07 2.68 6.43
N THR A 89 -8.31 3.67 7.28
CA THR A 89 -9.10 3.60 8.52
C THR A 89 -8.55 2.74 9.66
N VAL A 90 -7.47 1.98 9.46
CA VAL A 90 -6.83 1.17 10.51
C VAL A 90 -5.80 2.02 11.27
N PRO A 91 -5.92 2.21 12.59
CA PRO A 91 -4.90 2.92 13.37
C PRO A 91 -3.56 2.17 13.33
N THR A 92 -2.47 2.85 13.00
CA THR A 92 -1.12 2.26 12.99
C THR A 92 -0.70 1.82 14.40
N ARG A 93 -1.24 2.45 15.46
CA ARG A 93 -1.08 1.95 16.83
C ARG A 93 -1.57 0.53 17.01
N TYR A 94 -2.72 0.20 16.41
CA TYR A 94 -3.31 -1.12 16.48
C TYR A 94 -2.42 -2.14 15.77
N THR A 95 -1.94 -1.82 14.57
CA THR A 95 -1.09 -2.74 13.82
C THR A 95 0.29 -2.91 14.44
N PHE A 96 0.92 -1.82 14.91
CA PHE A 96 2.21 -1.90 15.62
C PHE A 96 2.11 -2.74 16.90
N LYS A 97 0.99 -2.66 17.62
CA LYS A 97 0.73 -3.51 18.80
C LYS A 97 0.70 -4.97 18.40
N ASN A 98 -0.12 -5.34 17.43
CA ASN A 98 -0.34 -6.73 17.02
C ASN A 98 0.84 -7.32 16.23
N ALA A 99 1.67 -6.48 15.60
CA ALA A 99 2.90 -6.90 14.93
C ALA A 99 4.12 -6.97 15.87
N GLY A 100 3.99 -6.60 17.16
CA GLY A 100 5.08 -6.67 18.13
C GLY A 100 6.11 -5.53 18.06
N TYR A 101 5.80 -4.43 17.36
CA TYR A 101 6.75 -3.33 17.13
C TYR A 101 7.10 -2.56 18.40
N TYR A 102 6.18 -2.44 19.35
CA TYR A 102 6.47 -1.81 20.65
C TYR A 102 7.44 -2.64 21.50
N GLU A 103 7.33 -3.98 21.46
CA GLU A 103 8.26 -4.88 22.15
C GLU A 103 9.64 -4.81 21.50
N MET A 104 9.69 -4.84 20.16
CA MET A 104 10.93 -4.69 19.39
C MET A 104 11.62 -3.36 19.71
N ALA A 105 10.90 -2.23 19.70
CA ALA A 105 11.49 -0.93 20.02
C ALA A 105 12.08 -0.89 21.44
N ARG A 106 11.44 -1.57 22.41
CA ARG A 106 11.96 -1.69 23.77
C ARG A 106 13.23 -2.55 23.85
N ARG A 107 13.32 -3.64 23.08
CA ARG A 107 14.54 -4.48 23.02
C ARG A 107 15.72 -3.77 22.36
N VAL A 108 15.48 -3.01 21.30
CA VAL A 108 16.53 -2.25 20.61
C VAL A 108 16.99 -1.04 21.43
N GLY A 109 16.08 -0.40 22.17
CA GLY A 109 16.31 0.84 22.92
C GLY A 109 16.49 2.06 22.02
N ASP A 110 16.20 3.27 22.51
CA ASP A 110 16.42 4.54 21.78
C ASP A 110 15.87 4.57 20.33
N VAL A 111 14.72 3.92 20.10
CA VAL A 111 14.02 3.92 18.81
C VAL A 111 12.67 4.62 18.98
N LYS A 112 12.43 5.64 18.16
CA LYS A 112 11.15 6.34 18.10
C LYS A 112 10.18 5.63 17.16
N LEU A 113 8.93 5.49 17.55
CA LEU A 113 7.87 4.94 16.70
C LEU A 113 6.95 6.07 16.23
N TYR A 114 6.97 6.35 14.93
CA TYR A 114 6.04 7.29 14.30
C TYR A 114 4.81 6.55 13.78
N HIS A 115 3.65 6.97 14.29
CA HIS A 115 2.36 6.70 13.65
C HIS A 115 2.11 7.84 12.67
N PHE A 116 2.26 7.60 11.38
CA PHE A 116 2.28 8.68 10.39
C PHE A 116 0.97 9.47 10.33
N GLU A 117 -0.17 8.86 10.64
CA GLU A 117 -1.46 9.57 10.79
C GLU A 117 -1.55 10.48 12.03
N GLU A 118 -0.58 10.42 12.93
CA GLU A 118 -0.44 11.31 14.09
C GLU A 118 0.61 12.39 13.87
N SER A 119 1.33 12.33 12.75
CA SER A 119 2.39 13.28 12.39
C SER A 119 1.83 14.42 11.53
N THR A 120 2.46 15.58 11.60
CA THR A 120 2.20 16.68 10.66
C THR A 120 2.48 16.21 9.23
N GLN A 121 1.51 16.42 8.34
CA GLN A 121 1.66 16.19 6.91
C GLN A 121 2.17 17.47 6.26
N VAL A 122 3.32 17.41 5.61
CA VAL A 122 3.98 18.55 4.96
C VAL A 122 3.87 18.44 3.46
N GLU A 123 3.71 19.58 2.80
CA GLU A 123 3.66 19.66 1.34
C GLU A 123 5.04 19.43 0.70
N ILE A 124 5.04 18.67 -0.38
CA ILE A 124 6.18 18.39 -1.25
C ILE A 124 5.78 18.78 -2.68
N PRO A 125 6.20 19.95 -3.16
CA PRO A 125 6.02 20.31 -4.57
C PRO A 125 6.75 19.33 -5.49
N LEU A 126 6.15 19.04 -6.63
CA LEU A 126 6.71 18.23 -7.70
C LEU A 126 7.06 19.13 -8.89
N TYR A 127 8.31 19.05 -9.36
CA TYR A 127 8.81 19.93 -10.43
C TYR A 127 8.97 19.24 -11.79
N HIS A 128 8.74 17.93 -11.87
CA HIS A 128 8.89 17.18 -13.11
C HIS A 128 7.72 17.36 -14.08
N GLN A 129 7.97 17.15 -15.37
CA GLN A 129 6.92 17.13 -16.39
C GLN A 129 6.09 15.84 -16.30
N GLY A 130 4.81 15.92 -16.67
CA GLY A 130 3.90 14.77 -16.63
C GLY A 130 3.57 14.25 -15.23
N ARG A 131 3.78 15.09 -14.20
CA ARG A 131 3.33 14.83 -12.82
C ARG A 131 1.82 14.73 -12.76
N LEU A 132 1.33 13.81 -11.94
CA LEU A 132 -0.09 13.62 -11.67
C LEU A 132 -0.66 14.81 -10.89
N ARG A 133 0.16 15.42 -10.02
CA ARG A 133 -0.21 16.57 -9.17
C ARG A 133 0.94 17.54 -9.00
N GLU A 134 0.61 18.80 -8.72
CA GLU A 134 1.57 19.85 -8.39
C GLU A 134 2.33 19.59 -7.08
N SER A 135 1.68 18.92 -6.13
CA SER A 135 2.30 18.55 -4.87
C SER A 135 1.64 17.32 -4.24
N PHE A 136 2.39 16.68 -3.34
CA PHE A 136 1.89 15.65 -2.44
C PHE A 136 2.16 16.03 -1.00
N TYR A 137 1.36 15.49 -0.08
CA TYR A 137 1.65 15.58 1.33
C TYR A 137 2.23 14.27 1.85
N THR A 138 3.22 14.39 2.73
CA THR A 138 3.91 13.27 3.39
C THR A 138 4.11 13.60 4.87
N PRO A 139 4.24 12.62 5.78
CA PRO A 139 4.63 12.86 7.16
C PRO A 139 5.95 13.62 7.25
N GLU A 140 6.01 14.64 8.12
CA GLU A 140 7.22 15.44 8.37
C GLU A 140 8.48 14.59 8.64
N PRO A 141 8.43 13.48 9.41
CA PRO A 141 9.58 12.61 9.59
C PRO A 141 10.13 11.98 8.30
N VAL A 142 9.27 11.76 7.30
CA VAL A 142 9.69 11.25 5.98
C VAL A 142 10.38 12.35 5.18
N ALA A 143 9.81 13.58 5.19
CA ALA A 143 10.41 14.70 4.47
C ALA A 143 11.78 15.11 5.04
N GLN A 144 11.96 15.01 6.35
CA GLN A 144 13.17 15.40 7.08
C GLN A 144 14.19 14.26 7.26
N ALA A 145 13.96 13.09 6.66
CA ALA A 145 14.88 11.96 6.78
C ALA A 145 16.21 12.29 6.05
N ASP A 146 17.32 12.15 6.76
CA ASP A 146 18.66 12.26 6.18
C ASP A 146 19.10 10.90 5.63
N PHE A 147 18.79 9.83 6.38
CA PHE A 147 19.02 8.46 5.97
C PHE A 147 17.72 7.67 6.03
N PHE A 148 17.10 7.46 4.88
CA PHE A 148 15.85 6.72 4.73
C PHE A 148 16.11 5.26 4.39
N VAL A 149 15.53 4.35 5.18
CA VAL A 149 15.64 2.90 5.00
C VAL A 149 14.28 2.32 4.68
N ASN A 150 14.13 1.66 3.53
CA ASN A 150 12.88 1.02 3.16
C ASN A 150 12.95 -0.49 3.44
N CYS A 151 12.04 -1.00 4.26
CA CYS A 151 11.97 -2.41 4.65
C CYS A 151 10.64 -3.06 4.20
N PRO A 152 10.42 -3.21 2.90
CA PRO A 152 9.15 -3.75 2.41
C PRO A 152 9.02 -5.25 2.69
N LYS A 153 7.80 -5.76 2.52
CA LYS A 153 7.50 -7.19 2.48
C LYS A 153 7.56 -7.66 1.02
N PHE A 154 8.25 -8.77 0.75
CA PHE A 154 8.25 -9.38 -0.59
C PHE A 154 6.88 -10.01 -0.86
N LYS A 155 6.00 -9.31 -1.58
CA LYS A 155 4.65 -9.83 -1.85
C LYS A 155 4.04 -9.33 -3.15
N ALA A 156 3.17 -10.15 -3.69
CA ALA A 156 2.25 -9.82 -4.77
C ALA A 156 1.26 -8.72 -4.34
N HIS A 157 0.54 -8.16 -5.32
CA HIS A 157 -0.42 -7.10 -5.05
C HIS A 157 -1.55 -7.08 -6.10
N PRO A 158 -2.83 -7.00 -5.69
CA PRO A 158 -3.98 -7.14 -6.59
C PRO A 158 -4.19 -5.94 -7.52
N TRP A 159 -3.55 -4.79 -7.22
CA TRP A 159 -3.75 -3.56 -7.99
C TRP A 159 -2.55 -3.16 -8.87
N THR A 160 -1.36 -3.70 -8.61
CA THR A 160 -0.10 -3.22 -9.22
C THR A 160 0.87 -4.36 -9.51
N THR A 161 0.37 -5.60 -9.60
CA THR A 161 1.13 -6.85 -9.75
C THR A 161 1.95 -7.23 -8.51
N VAL A 162 2.79 -6.32 -8.03
CA VAL A 162 3.74 -6.50 -6.92
C VAL A 162 3.69 -5.34 -5.93
N THR A 163 4.19 -5.60 -4.71
CA THR A 163 4.42 -4.57 -3.67
C THR A 163 5.87 -4.07 -3.72
N PHE A 164 6.83 -4.89 -3.30
CA PHE A 164 8.25 -4.55 -3.20
C PHE A 164 8.53 -3.14 -2.64
N SER A 165 9.61 -2.50 -3.07
CA SER A 165 10.11 -1.25 -2.48
C SER A 165 9.25 -0.06 -2.88
N MET A 166 8.94 0.07 -4.18
CA MET A 166 8.22 1.23 -4.73
C MET A 166 6.79 1.34 -4.24
N LYS A 167 6.02 0.24 -4.25
CA LYS A 167 4.63 0.30 -3.80
C LYS A 167 4.50 0.54 -2.29
N ASN A 168 5.54 0.19 -1.51
CA ASN A 168 5.55 0.44 -0.06
C ASN A 168 5.40 1.95 0.25
N TYR A 169 5.74 2.83 -0.70
CA TYR A 169 5.57 4.28 -0.54
C TYR A 169 4.12 4.74 -0.44
N ILE A 170 3.13 3.93 -0.80
CA ILE A 170 1.73 4.26 -0.46
C ILE A 170 1.56 4.44 1.06
N GLY A 171 2.42 3.81 1.86
CA GLY A 171 2.56 3.99 3.30
C GLY A 171 3.09 5.35 3.76
N ILE A 172 3.61 6.21 2.89
CA ILE A 172 4.00 7.60 3.25
C ILE A 172 2.88 8.61 3.01
N GLN A 173 1.69 8.14 2.66
CA GLN A 173 0.51 8.99 2.52
C GLN A 173 -0.52 8.68 3.59
N ASP A 174 -1.13 9.73 4.14
CA ASP A 174 -2.33 9.58 4.95
C ASP A 174 -3.54 9.11 4.14
N ASP A 175 -4.66 8.82 4.81
CA ASP A 175 -5.85 8.27 4.14
C ASP A 175 -6.46 9.20 3.08
N ARG A 176 -6.35 10.53 3.26
CA ARG A 176 -6.90 11.52 2.32
C ARG A 176 -6.14 11.49 1.03
N HIS A 177 -4.82 11.67 1.11
CA HIS A 177 -3.95 11.68 -0.04
C HIS A 177 -3.88 10.29 -0.66
N ARG A 178 -3.91 9.21 0.14
CA ARG A 178 -3.89 7.83 -0.33
C ARG A 178 -5.08 7.48 -1.19
N LEU A 179 -6.30 7.90 -0.82
CA LEU A 179 -7.52 7.58 -1.59
C LEU A 179 -7.63 8.38 -2.89
N ILE A 180 -7.13 9.62 -2.91
CA ILE A 180 -7.01 10.40 -4.13
C ILE A 180 -6.14 9.63 -5.14
N ASP A 181 -6.58 9.54 -6.40
CA ASP A 181 -5.94 8.76 -7.48
C ASP A 181 -5.63 7.28 -7.15
N HIS A 182 -6.39 6.67 -6.23
CA HIS A 182 -6.34 5.23 -5.97
C HIS A 182 -7.37 4.50 -6.86
N ASP A 183 -7.16 4.63 -8.16
CA ASP A 183 -8.00 4.09 -9.22
C ASP A 183 -7.09 3.73 -10.41
N HIS A 184 -7.54 3.92 -11.64
CA HIS A 184 -6.73 3.71 -12.84
C HIS A 184 -5.42 4.54 -12.84
N ALA A 185 -5.34 5.63 -12.07
CA ALA A 185 -4.12 6.43 -11.93
C ALA A 185 -3.11 5.92 -10.87
N LEU A 186 -3.38 4.80 -10.19
CA LEU A 186 -2.57 4.33 -9.05
C LEU A 186 -1.09 4.11 -9.40
N ASN A 187 -0.77 3.56 -10.57
CA ASN A 187 0.63 3.35 -10.97
C ASN A 187 1.38 4.66 -11.21
N TYR A 188 0.74 5.66 -11.83
CA TYR A 188 1.30 7.02 -11.99
C TYR A 188 1.60 7.65 -10.64
N LYS A 189 0.66 7.50 -9.70
CA LYS A 189 0.85 7.97 -8.34
C LYS A 189 2.05 7.32 -7.66
N VAL A 190 2.21 6.00 -7.75
CA VAL A 190 3.37 5.29 -7.16
C VAL A 190 4.68 5.78 -7.77
N ALA A 191 4.70 6.07 -9.08
CA ALA A 191 5.85 6.66 -9.76
C ALA A 191 6.13 8.11 -9.30
N ASP A 192 5.10 8.92 -9.03
CA ASP A 192 5.27 10.29 -8.51
C ASP A 192 5.76 10.32 -7.05
N LEU A 193 5.39 9.33 -6.22
CA LEU A 193 5.87 9.24 -4.84
C LEU A 193 7.40 9.10 -4.75
N GLN A 194 8.06 8.66 -5.82
CA GLN A 194 9.53 8.57 -5.90
C GLN A 194 10.21 9.94 -5.79
N TYR A 195 9.51 11.03 -6.13
CA TYR A 195 10.02 12.40 -6.03
C TYR A 195 9.95 12.97 -4.59
N ILE A 196 9.38 12.24 -3.63
CA ILE A 196 9.32 12.65 -2.22
C ILE A 196 10.63 12.32 -1.48
N THR A 197 11.09 11.08 -1.57
CA THR A 197 12.31 10.61 -0.89
C THR A 197 12.87 9.38 -1.60
N GLN A 198 14.18 9.18 -1.60
CA GLN A 198 14.82 7.96 -2.10
C GLN A 198 15.58 7.28 -0.96
N PRO A 199 15.52 5.94 -0.86
CA PRO A 199 16.13 5.20 0.22
C PRO A 199 17.63 5.11 -0.01
N GLN A 200 18.41 5.40 1.02
CA GLN A 200 19.84 5.12 1.00
C GLN A 200 20.08 3.62 1.19
N PHE A 201 19.17 2.91 1.84
CA PHE A 201 19.23 1.46 2.03
C PHE A 201 17.84 0.82 1.91
N ILE A 202 17.76 -0.30 1.20
CA ILE A 202 16.58 -1.13 1.06
C ILE A 202 16.93 -2.49 1.64
N ALA A 203 16.05 -3.04 2.46
CA ALA A 203 16.19 -4.40 3.01
C ALA A 203 14.82 -5.09 3.01
N THR A 204 14.59 -5.99 2.07
CA THR A 204 13.27 -6.63 1.92
C THR A 204 13.15 -7.90 2.74
N ASP A 205 12.06 -8.01 3.50
CA ASP A 205 11.65 -9.25 4.16
C ASP A 205 11.10 -10.22 3.11
N ALA A 206 11.98 -11.11 2.66
CA ALA A 206 11.69 -12.20 1.75
C ALA A 206 11.93 -13.57 2.43
N ILE A 207 11.86 -13.65 3.76
CA ILE A 207 12.00 -14.94 4.45
C ILE A 207 10.73 -15.76 4.18
N ILE A 208 9.59 -15.16 4.51
CA ILE A 208 8.26 -15.61 4.07
C ILE A 208 7.68 -14.50 3.21
N ALA A 209 7.65 -14.70 1.90
CA ALA A 209 6.94 -13.88 0.94
C ALA A 209 5.43 -14.08 1.00
N GLY A 210 4.69 -13.27 0.24
CA GLY A 210 3.23 -13.35 0.14
C GLY A 210 2.71 -13.37 -1.30
N GLU A 211 1.95 -14.39 -1.66
CA GLU A 211 1.35 -14.56 -2.99
C GLU A 211 -0.10 -14.07 -3.06
N GLY A 212 -0.56 -13.79 -4.28
CA GLY A 212 -1.95 -13.46 -4.59
C GLY A 212 -2.40 -12.11 -4.01
N ARG A 213 -2.84 -12.10 -2.76
CA ARG A 213 -3.46 -10.93 -2.11
C ARG A 213 -2.48 -10.13 -1.26
N MET A 214 -2.83 -8.88 -1.00
CA MET A 214 -1.99 -7.95 -0.24
C MET A 214 -2.28 -7.92 1.26
N LEU A 215 -3.53 -8.17 1.70
CA LEU A 215 -3.91 -8.26 3.13
C LEU A 215 -3.93 -9.69 3.62
N THR A 216 -4.38 -10.63 2.78
CA THR A 216 -4.45 -12.05 3.08
C THR A 216 -3.55 -12.86 2.14
N PRO A 217 -2.24 -12.52 2.02
CA PRO A 217 -1.35 -13.27 1.14
C PRO A 217 -1.25 -14.73 1.56
N LEU A 218 -1.12 -15.63 0.58
CA LEU A 218 -0.67 -16.99 0.84
C LEU A 218 0.83 -16.95 1.18
N PRO A 219 1.27 -17.58 2.28
CA PRO A 219 2.68 -17.55 2.67
C PRO A 219 3.52 -18.39 1.73
N TYR A 220 4.60 -17.82 1.21
CA TYR A 220 5.54 -18.50 0.33
C TYR A 220 6.97 -18.38 0.86
N ARG A 221 7.68 -19.48 1.05
CA ARG A 221 9.04 -19.43 1.63
C ARG A 221 10.09 -19.22 0.55
N LEU A 222 10.74 -18.06 0.54
CA LEU A 222 11.94 -17.83 -0.27
C LEU A 222 13.23 -18.03 0.55
N ASP A 223 13.14 -17.90 1.87
CA ASP A 223 14.27 -17.99 2.80
C ASP A 223 15.42 -17.04 2.39
N MET A 224 15.06 -15.79 2.07
CA MET A 224 15.97 -14.78 1.55
C MET A 224 15.84 -13.42 2.26
N MET A 225 16.92 -12.66 2.19
CA MET A 225 16.95 -11.23 2.46
C MET A 225 17.61 -10.55 1.26
N LEU A 226 16.92 -9.58 0.68
CA LEU A 226 17.43 -8.80 -0.45
C LEU A 226 17.79 -7.40 0.03
N MET A 227 18.94 -6.89 -0.38
CA MET A 227 19.41 -5.55 -0.02
C MET A 227 19.85 -4.74 -1.24
N GLY A 228 19.74 -3.42 -1.18
CA GLY A 228 20.20 -2.53 -2.26
C GLY A 228 19.99 -1.05 -1.91
N ASN A 229 20.27 -0.16 -2.85
CA ASN A 229 20.16 1.30 -2.64
C ASN A 229 19.60 2.07 -3.86
N ASN A 230 19.13 1.38 -4.90
CA ASN A 230 18.40 1.98 -6.01
C ASN A 230 17.05 1.28 -6.16
N GLN A 231 15.96 2.03 -6.01
CA GLN A 231 14.63 1.45 -5.86
C GLN A 231 14.12 0.73 -7.12
N VAL A 232 14.38 1.29 -8.31
CA VAL A 232 13.96 0.71 -9.59
C VAL A 232 14.77 -0.54 -9.91
N ALA A 233 16.11 -0.47 -9.77
CA ALA A 233 16.96 -1.64 -9.99
C ALA A 233 16.63 -2.77 -9.00
N PHE A 234 16.34 -2.42 -7.74
CA PHE A 234 15.96 -3.38 -6.71
C PHE A 234 14.65 -4.10 -7.05
N ASP A 235 13.59 -3.35 -7.39
CA ASP A 235 12.30 -3.93 -7.75
C ASP A 235 12.38 -4.70 -9.08
N ALA A 236 13.23 -4.28 -10.03
CA ALA A 236 13.49 -5.02 -11.26
C ALA A 236 14.09 -6.41 -10.99
N VAL A 237 15.08 -6.51 -10.09
CA VAL A 237 15.62 -7.82 -9.66
C VAL A 237 14.55 -8.65 -8.97
N CYS A 238 13.71 -8.04 -8.13
CA CYS A 238 12.61 -8.75 -7.47
C CYS A 238 11.59 -9.30 -8.49
N CYS A 239 11.25 -8.54 -9.53
CA CYS A 239 10.43 -9.00 -10.65
C CYS A 239 11.06 -10.19 -11.37
N HIS A 240 12.35 -10.11 -11.70
CA HIS A 240 13.05 -11.21 -12.37
C HIS A 240 13.15 -12.49 -11.53
N ILE A 241 13.19 -12.38 -10.20
CA ILE A 241 13.15 -13.54 -9.29
C ILE A 241 11.83 -14.31 -9.45
N ILE A 242 10.70 -13.62 -9.54
CA ILE A 242 9.37 -14.24 -9.70
C ILE A 242 8.94 -14.42 -11.16
N GLY A 243 9.86 -14.26 -12.12
CA GLY A 243 9.56 -14.44 -13.55
C GLY A 243 8.67 -13.36 -14.18
N VAL A 244 8.58 -12.18 -13.57
CA VAL A 244 7.84 -11.02 -14.11
C VAL A 244 8.80 -10.11 -14.87
N ASP A 245 8.40 -9.64 -16.05
CA ASP A 245 9.11 -8.57 -16.76
C ASP A 245 8.84 -7.22 -16.06
N PRO A 246 9.86 -6.54 -15.50
CA PRO A 246 9.68 -5.26 -14.83
C PRO A 246 9.04 -4.17 -15.72
N MET A 247 9.19 -4.24 -17.05
CA MET A 247 8.57 -3.29 -17.98
C MET A 247 7.05 -3.45 -18.08
N THR A 248 6.50 -4.60 -17.68
CA THR A 248 5.05 -4.83 -17.60
C THR A 248 4.43 -4.32 -16.30
N VAL A 249 5.25 -3.92 -15.32
CA VAL A 249 4.81 -3.33 -14.06
C VAL A 249 4.86 -1.81 -14.21
N ASP A 250 3.71 -1.19 -14.47
CA ASP A 250 3.63 0.21 -14.90
C ASP A 250 4.39 1.20 -14.01
N HIS A 251 4.28 1.11 -12.69
CA HIS A 251 4.98 2.06 -11.82
C HIS A 251 6.51 1.90 -11.88
N ILE A 252 7.03 0.69 -12.09
CA ILE A 252 8.47 0.42 -12.28
C ILE A 252 8.91 1.02 -13.62
N ARG A 253 8.19 0.70 -14.70
CA ARG A 253 8.43 1.24 -16.04
C ARG A 253 8.42 2.78 -16.04
N LEU A 254 7.38 3.39 -15.47
CA LEU A 254 7.24 4.85 -15.40
C LEU A 254 8.39 5.49 -14.63
N ALA A 255 8.83 4.92 -13.50
CA ALA A 255 9.97 5.46 -12.76
C ALA A 255 11.31 5.26 -13.50
N HIS A 256 11.47 4.15 -14.21
CA HIS A 256 12.62 3.92 -15.08
C HIS A 256 12.69 4.97 -16.20
N GLU A 257 11.59 5.18 -16.93
CA GLU A 257 11.47 6.20 -17.98
C GLU A 257 11.75 7.63 -17.47
N ARG A 258 11.51 7.86 -16.17
CA ARG A 258 11.78 9.12 -15.46
C ARG A 258 13.19 9.24 -14.86
N GLY A 259 14.04 8.23 -15.05
CA GLY A 259 15.46 8.28 -14.65
C GLY A 259 15.75 7.95 -13.19
N PHE A 260 14.91 7.16 -12.51
CA PHE A 260 15.18 6.73 -11.12
C PHE A 260 16.14 5.54 -11.01
N GLY A 261 16.32 4.77 -12.08
CA GLY A 261 17.26 3.66 -12.11
C GLY A 261 17.02 2.74 -13.30
N PRO A 262 17.95 1.81 -13.57
CA PRO A 262 17.83 0.86 -14.67
C PRO A 262 16.88 -0.29 -14.32
N VAL A 263 16.29 -0.89 -15.36
CA VAL A 263 15.56 -2.17 -15.26
C VAL A 263 16.32 -3.32 -15.93
N ASP A 264 17.30 -3.02 -16.77
CA ASP A 264 18.13 -4.02 -17.45
C ASP A 264 19.14 -4.64 -16.47
N LEU A 265 19.10 -5.96 -16.34
CA LEU A 265 20.02 -6.73 -15.51
C LEU A 265 21.50 -6.49 -15.87
N ALA A 266 21.81 -6.18 -17.13
CA ALA A 266 23.18 -5.86 -17.54
C ALA A 266 23.72 -4.56 -16.91
N GLN A 267 22.82 -3.72 -16.40
CA GLN A 267 23.13 -2.46 -15.72
C GLN A 267 23.00 -2.57 -14.19
N ILE A 268 22.80 -3.78 -13.67
CA ILE A 268 22.60 -4.04 -12.24
C ILE A 268 23.63 -5.07 -11.77
N ARG A 269 24.42 -4.70 -10.76
CA ARG A 269 25.35 -5.61 -10.11
C ARG A 269 24.60 -6.50 -9.12
N ILE A 270 24.37 -7.76 -9.48
CA ILE A 270 23.78 -8.75 -8.57
C ILE A 270 24.91 -9.54 -7.92
N ILE A 271 24.96 -9.54 -6.58
CA ILE A 271 25.92 -10.31 -5.78
C ILE A 271 25.17 -11.05 -4.68
N GLY A 272 25.75 -12.11 -4.13
CA GLY A 272 24.97 -13.00 -3.30
C GLY A 272 25.72 -14.23 -2.84
N ASP A 273 25.25 -14.87 -1.77
CA ASP A 273 25.49 -16.30 -1.54
C ASP A 273 24.36 -17.12 -2.20
N VAL A 274 23.25 -16.47 -2.54
CA VAL A 274 22.19 -16.94 -3.44
C VAL A 274 22.39 -16.29 -4.80
N SER A 275 22.49 -17.10 -5.86
CA SER A 275 22.54 -16.59 -7.24
C SER A 275 21.16 -16.15 -7.73
N LEU A 276 21.07 -15.36 -8.82
CA LEU A 276 19.77 -15.00 -9.39
C LEU A 276 19.00 -16.23 -9.88
N ASP A 277 19.68 -17.22 -10.45
CA ASP A 277 19.05 -18.45 -10.94
C ASP A 277 18.53 -19.30 -9.78
N GLU A 278 19.30 -19.43 -8.69
CA GLU A 278 18.82 -20.09 -7.47
C GLU A 278 17.63 -19.34 -6.85
N ALA A 279 17.64 -18.01 -6.86
CA ALA A 279 16.51 -17.22 -6.38
C ALA A 279 15.24 -17.46 -7.23
N LYS A 280 15.38 -17.60 -8.56
CA LYS A 280 14.27 -17.97 -9.45
C LYS A 280 13.77 -19.39 -9.21
N GLU A 281 14.67 -20.34 -8.96
CA GLU A 281 14.30 -21.71 -8.59
C GLU A 281 13.52 -21.74 -7.28
N ARG A 282 13.95 -20.97 -6.27
CA ARG A 282 13.24 -20.83 -4.99
C ARG A 282 11.87 -20.18 -5.15
N ALA A 283 11.72 -19.28 -6.12
CA ALA A 283 10.47 -18.60 -6.44
C ALA A 283 9.66 -19.33 -7.54
N ALA A 284 10.00 -20.58 -7.86
CA ALA A 284 9.30 -21.33 -8.88
C ALA A 284 7.81 -21.44 -8.54
N ASN A 285 6.97 -21.07 -9.51
CA ASN A 285 5.51 -21.02 -9.38
C ASN A 285 4.98 -19.92 -8.46
N PHE A 286 5.77 -18.88 -8.16
CA PHE A 286 5.27 -17.75 -7.38
C PHE A 286 4.05 -17.09 -8.06
N GLU A 287 2.90 -17.06 -7.39
CA GLU A 287 1.67 -16.50 -7.96
C GLU A 287 1.51 -15.00 -7.69
N VAL A 288 1.47 -14.22 -8.78
CA VAL A 288 1.16 -12.79 -8.72
C VAL A 288 -0.34 -12.53 -8.50
N GLY A 289 -0.67 -11.32 -8.07
CA GLY A 289 -2.02 -10.96 -7.65
C GLY A 289 -2.92 -10.37 -8.74
N LEU A 290 -2.43 -10.19 -9.96
CA LEU A 290 -3.15 -9.43 -10.98
C LEU A 290 -4.12 -10.35 -11.75
N ILE A 291 -5.35 -10.46 -11.27
CA ILE A 291 -6.41 -11.28 -11.86
C ILE A 291 -7.60 -10.36 -12.14
N ARG A 292 -8.24 -10.51 -13.31
CA ARG A 292 -9.48 -9.80 -13.60
C ARG A 292 -10.58 -10.30 -12.67
N VAL A 293 -11.37 -9.39 -12.11
CA VAL A 293 -12.41 -9.72 -11.12
C VAL A 293 -13.44 -10.72 -11.66
N GLU A 294 -13.72 -10.70 -12.96
CA GLU A 294 -14.62 -11.66 -13.60
C GLU A 294 -14.06 -13.09 -13.56
N GLU A 295 -12.77 -13.27 -13.84
CA GLU A 295 -12.12 -14.58 -13.77
C GLU A 295 -11.94 -15.01 -12.31
N TYR A 296 -11.63 -14.08 -11.41
CA TYR A 296 -11.46 -14.37 -9.98
C TYR A 296 -12.72 -15.00 -9.35
N PHE A 297 -13.89 -14.51 -9.72
CA PHE A 297 -15.17 -14.97 -9.16
C PHE A 297 -15.84 -16.07 -9.99
N LYS A 298 -15.18 -16.57 -11.04
CA LYS A 298 -15.70 -17.65 -11.88
C LYS A 298 -16.00 -18.90 -11.06
N GLY A 299 -17.20 -19.44 -11.24
CA GLY A 299 -17.65 -20.62 -10.48
C GLY A 299 -18.13 -20.32 -9.06
N THR A 300 -18.12 -19.06 -8.62
CA THR A 300 -18.69 -18.63 -7.33
C THR A 300 -20.12 -18.11 -7.50
N ASN A 301 -20.77 -17.79 -6.38
CA ASN A 301 -22.08 -17.13 -6.37
C ASN A 301 -22.02 -15.62 -6.68
N ILE A 302 -20.83 -15.03 -6.78
CA ILE A 302 -20.65 -13.63 -7.17
C ILE A 302 -20.36 -13.59 -8.67
N ARG A 303 -21.16 -12.87 -9.43
CA ARG A 303 -20.90 -12.59 -10.86
C ARG A 303 -20.41 -11.15 -10.98
N ALA A 304 -19.16 -10.98 -11.38
CA ALA A 304 -18.59 -9.66 -11.58
C ALA A 304 -18.67 -9.24 -13.05
N TYR A 305 -18.88 -7.95 -13.27
CA TYR A 305 -18.98 -7.33 -14.60
C TYR A 305 -18.14 -6.05 -14.59
N SER A 306 -17.10 -5.96 -15.43
CA SER A 306 -16.30 -4.74 -15.53
C SER A 306 -16.41 -4.12 -16.90
N GLY A 307 -16.93 -2.90 -16.92
CA GLY A 307 -16.85 -2.00 -18.05
C GLY A 307 -15.66 -1.07 -17.94
N ARG A 308 -15.55 -0.20 -18.96
CA ARG A 308 -14.42 0.74 -19.09
C ARG A 308 -14.41 1.75 -17.93
N PRO A 309 -13.25 2.05 -17.30
CA PRO A 309 -13.12 3.15 -16.36
C PRO A 309 -13.24 4.52 -17.06
N PRO A 310 -13.33 5.63 -16.32
CA PRO A 310 -13.31 6.99 -16.87
C PRO A 310 -11.87 7.37 -17.26
N SER A 311 -11.26 6.56 -18.13
CA SER A 311 -9.90 6.67 -18.66
C SER A 311 -9.93 6.65 -20.19
N GLN A 312 -9.03 7.42 -20.80
CA GLN A 312 -8.88 7.47 -22.26
C GLN A 312 -8.12 6.25 -22.81
N THR A 313 -7.32 5.59 -21.99
CA THR A 313 -6.43 4.50 -22.43
C THR A 313 -6.77 3.15 -21.80
N ASP A 314 -7.31 3.15 -20.58
CA ASP A 314 -7.51 1.92 -19.84
C ASP A 314 -8.87 1.30 -20.14
N ASP A 315 -8.88 -0.02 -20.35
CA ASP A 315 -10.08 -0.84 -20.50
C ASP A 315 -10.56 -1.43 -19.15
N TYR A 316 -9.73 -1.36 -18.12
CA TYR A 316 -10.01 -1.90 -16.79
C TYR A 316 -9.37 -1.06 -15.67
N CYS A 317 -10.07 -0.92 -14.54
CA CYS A 317 -9.58 -0.18 -13.38
C CYS A 317 -8.79 -1.09 -12.42
N TRP A 318 -7.49 -1.27 -12.70
CA TRP A 318 -6.64 -2.10 -11.83
C TRP A 318 -6.45 -1.54 -10.43
N GLY A 319 -6.43 -0.22 -10.22
CA GLY A 319 -6.18 0.37 -8.89
C GLY A 319 -7.41 0.57 -8.01
N GLY A 320 -8.60 0.20 -8.48
CA GLY A 320 -9.86 0.63 -7.88
C GLY A 320 -10.66 -0.46 -7.16
N CYS A 321 -11.98 -0.37 -7.33
CA CYS A 321 -12.96 -1.24 -6.68
C CYS A 321 -12.80 -2.75 -7.00
N PRO A 322 -12.44 -3.19 -8.22
CA PRO A 322 -12.35 -4.62 -8.53
C PRO A 322 -11.37 -5.39 -7.63
N GLY A 323 -10.10 -4.97 -7.56
CA GLY A 323 -9.13 -5.61 -6.66
C GLY A 323 -9.48 -5.43 -5.17
N ALA A 324 -10.24 -4.40 -4.81
CA ALA A 324 -10.75 -4.24 -3.45
C ALA A 324 -11.88 -5.22 -3.11
N LEU A 325 -12.65 -5.69 -4.10
CA LEU A 325 -13.63 -6.77 -3.94
C LEU A 325 -12.94 -8.10 -3.68
N GLU A 326 -11.87 -8.37 -4.42
CA GLU A 326 -11.04 -9.56 -4.26
C GLU A 326 -10.46 -9.65 -2.85
N GLU A 327 -9.89 -8.56 -2.32
CA GLU A 327 -9.44 -8.52 -0.92
C GLU A 327 -10.59 -8.68 0.08
N ALA A 328 -11.75 -8.06 -0.20
CA ALA A 328 -12.88 -8.10 0.71
C ALA A 328 -13.45 -9.51 0.90
N ILE A 329 -13.54 -10.30 -0.17
CA ILE A 329 -14.02 -11.69 -0.06
C ILE A 329 -12.99 -12.57 0.65
N GLU A 330 -11.68 -12.38 0.43
CA GLU A 330 -10.65 -13.17 1.11
C GLU A 330 -10.59 -12.90 2.61
N ILE A 331 -10.76 -11.64 3.04
CA ILE A 331 -10.92 -11.31 4.46
C ILE A 331 -12.08 -12.12 5.07
N LEU A 332 -13.19 -12.23 4.36
CA LEU A 332 -14.34 -13.00 4.84
C LEU A 332 -14.08 -14.50 4.84
N ARG A 333 -13.43 -15.06 3.81
CA ARG A 333 -13.05 -16.48 3.76
C ARG A 333 -12.11 -16.88 4.90
N VAL A 334 -11.14 -16.02 5.22
CA VAL A 334 -10.24 -16.21 6.36
C VAL A 334 -10.99 -16.14 7.69
N TYR A 335 -11.95 -15.21 7.82
CA TYR A 335 -12.66 -14.99 9.08
C TYR A 335 -13.82 -15.97 9.33
N ASP A 336 -14.53 -16.36 8.27
CA ASP A 336 -15.71 -17.22 8.27
C ASP A 336 -15.57 -18.25 7.15
N ALA A 337 -15.12 -19.47 7.49
CA ALA A 337 -14.88 -20.55 6.54
C ALA A 337 -16.14 -20.96 5.73
N SER A 338 -17.33 -20.61 6.20
CA SER A 338 -18.60 -20.85 5.49
C SER A 338 -19.01 -19.70 4.57
N THR A 339 -18.10 -18.76 4.27
CA THR A 339 -18.39 -17.57 3.46
C THR A 339 -18.99 -17.93 2.11
N ASP A 340 -18.37 -18.84 1.35
CA ASP A 340 -18.85 -19.18 0.00
C ASP A 340 -20.20 -19.90 0.03
N GLU A 341 -20.45 -20.75 1.02
CA GLU A 341 -21.73 -21.44 1.22
C GLU A 341 -22.87 -20.45 1.55
N LYS A 342 -22.55 -19.41 2.32
CA LYS A 342 -23.49 -18.39 2.77
C LYS A 342 -23.77 -17.33 1.70
N MET A 343 -22.85 -17.07 0.78
CA MET A 343 -23.02 -16.05 -0.25
C MET A 343 -24.16 -16.43 -1.21
N PRO A 344 -25.24 -15.63 -1.31
CA PRO A 344 -26.27 -15.87 -2.30
C PRO A 344 -25.77 -15.48 -3.70
N PRO A 345 -26.40 -16.00 -4.76
CA PRO A 345 -26.18 -15.50 -6.12
C PRO A 345 -26.39 -13.98 -6.19
N MET A 346 -25.38 -13.27 -6.69
CA MET A 346 -25.40 -11.80 -6.81
C MET A 346 -24.54 -11.32 -7.98
N HIS A 347 -24.77 -10.07 -8.38
CA HIS A 347 -24.12 -9.41 -9.50
C HIS A 347 -23.45 -8.14 -9.00
N ILE A 348 -22.17 -7.93 -9.33
CA ILE A 348 -21.43 -6.73 -8.97
C ILE A 348 -20.86 -6.10 -10.24
N VAL A 349 -21.23 -4.85 -10.50
CA VAL A 349 -20.94 -4.15 -11.75
C VAL A 349 -20.03 -2.97 -11.50
N PHE A 350 -18.98 -2.84 -12.31
CA PHE A 350 -17.96 -1.80 -12.24
C PHE A 350 -17.85 -1.08 -13.58
N GLY A 351 -17.50 0.22 -13.55
CA GLY A 351 -17.24 1.00 -14.78
C GLY A 351 -18.44 1.13 -15.71
N ALA A 352 -18.18 1.56 -16.95
CA ALA A 352 -19.20 1.70 -17.98
C ALA A 352 -19.46 0.36 -18.67
N TYR A 353 -20.33 -0.46 -18.08
CA TYR A 353 -20.65 -1.79 -18.58
C TYR A 353 -21.82 -1.73 -19.57
N GLU A 354 -21.62 -2.30 -20.77
CA GLU A 354 -22.57 -2.23 -21.88
C GLU A 354 -23.20 -3.61 -22.22
N GLY A 355 -22.78 -4.67 -21.53
CA GLY A 355 -23.29 -6.02 -21.75
C GLY A 355 -24.59 -6.30 -21.00
N GLU A 356 -25.14 -7.50 -21.20
CA GLU A 356 -26.33 -7.95 -20.46
C GLU A 356 -26.00 -8.36 -19.02
N ILE A 357 -26.96 -8.19 -18.12
CA ILE A 357 -26.91 -8.67 -16.73
C ILE A 357 -28.06 -9.65 -16.51
N ASP A 358 -27.75 -10.95 -16.61
CA ASP A 358 -28.73 -12.03 -16.41
C ASP A 358 -29.00 -12.28 -14.92
N ALA A 359 -29.59 -11.29 -14.25
CA ALA A 359 -30.00 -11.40 -12.84
C ALA A 359 -31.40 -11.98 -12.72
N LYS A 360 -31.53 -13.05 -11.93
CA LYS A 360 -32.83 -13.68 -11.66
C LYS A 360 -33.62 -12.89 -10.60
N PRO A 361 -34.96 -13.02 -10.53
CA PRO A 361 -35.76 -12.37 -9.51
C PRO A 361 -35.24 -12.63 -8.09
N GLY A 362 -34.96 -11.56 -7.34
CA GLY A 362 -34.41 -11.62 -5.98
C GLY A 362 -32.88 -11.69 -5.88
N GLU A 363 -32.15 -11.90 -6.99
CA GLU A 363 -30.69 -11.76 -7.02
C GLU A 363 -30.32 -10.27 -6.96
N LYS A 364 -29.33 -9.92 -6.12
CA LYS A 364 -28.93 -8.51 -5.95
C LYS A 364 -27.96 -8.09 -7.05
N VAL A 365 -28.20 -6.91 -7.62
CA VAL A 365 -27.29 -6.23 -8.55
C VAL A 365 -26.73 -4.98 -7.88
N VAL A 366 -25.42 -4.95 -7.67
CA VAL A 366 -24.72 -3.85 -7.02
C VAL A 366 -23.82 -3.14 -8.01
N PHE A 367 -24.18 -1.90 -8.34
CA PHE A 367 -23.31 -0.97 -9.07
C PHE A 367 -22.28 -0.37 -8.11
N MET A 368 -21.01 -0.68 -8.34
CA MET A 368 -19.91 -0.35 -7.45
C MET A 368 -19.06 0.79 -8.00
N GLY A 369 -19.09 1.91 -7.29
CA GLY A 369 -18.26 3.07 -7.50
C GLY A 369 -18.90 4.20 -8.29
N ASP A 370 -18.23 5.35 -8.30
CA ASP A 370 -18.72 6.57 -8.95
C ASP A 370 -18.67 6.49 -10.48
N CYS A 371 -17.79 5.65 -11.03
CA CYS A 371 -17.69 5.40 -12.48
C CYS A 371 -18.70 4.39 -13.02
N ALA A 372 -19.42 3.65 -12.17
CA ALA A 372 -20.35 2.65 -12.64
C ALA A 372 -21.50 3.31 -13.44
N THR A 373 -21.69 2.87 -14.69
CA THR A 373 -22.82 3.28 -15.53
C THR A 373 -23.43 2.08 -16.22
N TYR A 374 -24.74 2.15 -16.46
CA TYR A 374 -25.48 1.09 -17.15
C TYR A 374 -26.80 1.62 -17.70
N GLN A 375 -27.19 1.12 -18.86
CA GLN A 375 -28.51 1.33 -19.43
C GLN A 375 -28.98 0.02 -20.07
N GLY A 376 -30.07 -0.55 -19.55
CA GLY A 376 -30.60 -1.80 -20.07
C GLY A 376 -31.68 -2.39 -19.17
N GLU A 377 -32.08 -3.61 -19.48
CA GLU A 377 -33.07 -4.34 -18.70
C GLU A 377 -32.38 -5.22 -17.65
N ILE A 378 -32.92 -5.27 -16.43
CA ILE A 378 -32.51 -6.19 -15.36
C ILE A 378 -33.78 -6.74 -14.73
N GLY A 379 -33.96 -8.06 -14.78
CA GLY A 379 -35.12 -8.72 -14.15
C GLY A 379 -36.48 -8.19 -14.63
N GLY A 380 -36.61 -7.83 -15.92
CA GLY A 380 -37.86 -7.29 -16.48
C GLY A 380 -38.07 -5.79 -16.28
N GLN A 381 -37.11 -5.08 -15.65
CA GLN A 381 -37.19 -3.65 -15.36
C GLN A 381 -36.13 -2.88 -16.12
N GLN A 382 -36.52 -1.75 -16.72
CA GLN A 382 -35.58 -0.82 -17.32
C GLN A 382 -34.79 -0.12 -16.21
N VAL A 383 -33.46 -0.24 -16.27
CA VAL A 383 -32.52 0.31 -15.29
C VAL A 383 -31.58 1.27 -15.99
N GLN A 384 -31.45 2.46 -15.41
CA GLN A 384 -30.46 3.45 -15.81
C GLN A 384 -29.63 3.85 -14.60
N ILE A 385 -28.31 3.76 -14.73
CA ILE A 385 -27.32 4.17 -13.74
C ILE A 385 -26.40 5.19 -14.40
N ASP A 386 -26.50 6.45 -13.98
CA ASP A 386 -25.67 7.52 -14.49
C ASP A 386 -24.34 7.63 -13.74
N SER A 387 -23.31 8.16 -14.39
CA SER A 387 -22.02 8.36 -13.74
C SER A 387 -22.12 9.42 -12.64
N LEU A 388 -21.47 9.16 -11.51
CA LEU A 388 -21.21 10.15 -10.45
C LEU A 388 -19.74 10.60 -10.45
N TYR A 389 -18.94 10.06 -11.38
CA TYR A 389 -17.52 10.31 -11.42
C TYR A 389 -17.25 11.80 -11.64
N ARG A 390 -16.30 12.30 -10.87
CA ARG A 390 -15.72 13.63 -11.04
C ARG A 390 -14.26 13.44 -11.35
N ASP A 391 -13.75 14.29 -12.23
CA ASP A 391 -12.33 14.29 -12.55
C ASP A 391 -11.52 14.44 -11.25
N ARG A 392 -10.63 13.47 -11.02
CA ARG A 392 -9.85 13.42 -9.79
C ARG A 392 -8.75 14.47 -9.76
N SER A 393 -8.32 14.98 -10.91
CA SER A 393 -7.36 16.09 -10.97
C SER A 393 -7.89 17.34 -10.27
N GLU A 394 -9.22 17.52 -10.20
CA GLU A 394 -9.87 18.63 -9.50
C GLU A 394 -9.94 18.45 -7.97
N LEU A 395 -9.66 17.26 -7.44
CA LEU A 395 -9.69 17.02 -6.00
C LEU A 395 -8.51 17.71 -5.33
N ASN A 396 -8.79 18.66 -4.43
CA ASN A 396 -7.77 19.28 -3.59
C ASN A 396 -7.49 18.39 -2.35
N PRO A 397 -6.26 17.88 -2.17
CA PRO A 397 -5.91 17.05 -1.01
C PRO A 397 -6.00 17.77 0.35
N GLU A 398 -5.97 19.10 0.40
CA GLU A 398 -6.14 19.90 1.62
C GLU A 398 -7.58 19.82 2.16
N THR A 399 -8.56 19.81 1.26
CA THR A 399 -9.99 19.90 1.62
C THR A 399 -10.71 18.58 1.52
N TYR A 400 -10.10 17.58 0.85
CA TYR A 400 -10.67 16.26 0.69
C TYR A 400 -10.90 15.58 2.05
N LYS A 401 -12.14 15.14 2.28
CA LYS A 401 -12.55 14.49 3.53
C LYS A 401 -12.72 13.00 3.28
N VAL A 402 -12.09 12.21 4.16
CA VAL A 402 -12.26 10.76 4.21
C VAL A 402 -13.08 10.41 5.44
N ASP A 403 -14.04 9.52 5.24
CA ASP A 403 -14.85 8.97 6.32
C ASP A 403 -14.05 7.93 7.11
N ASP A 404 -14.20 7.98 8.43
CA ASP A 404 -13.67 6.94 9.30
C ASP A 404 -14.52 5.66 9.24
N ILE A 405 -14.01 4.60 9.88
CA ILE A 405 -14.62 3.28 9.86
C ILE A 405 -16.06 3.29 10.40
N PHE A 406 -16.37 4.05 11.46
CA PHE A 406 -17.72 4.10 12.02
C PHE A 406 -18.70 4.81 11.10
N LYS A 407 -18.27 5.91 10.48
CA LYS A 407 -19.08 6.62 9.49
C LYS A 407 -19.30 5.77 8.24
N LYS A 408 -18.30 5.01 7.80
CA LYS A 408 -18.44 4.03 6.71
C LYS A 408 -19.44 2.93 7.06
N MET A 409 -19.35 2.34 8.26
CA MET A 409 -20.33 1.36 8.77
C MET A 409 -21.75 1.92 8.73
N LEU A 410 -21.96 3.11 9.29
CA LEU A 410 -23.28 3.75 9.29
C LEU A 410 -23.81 4.01 7.88
N LYS A 411 -22.96 4.48 6.96
CA LYS A 411 -23.33 4.71 5.56
C LYS A 411 -23.78 3.44 4.85
N VAL A 412 -23.03 2.34 5.02
CA VAL A 412 -23.41 1.04 4.43
C VAL A 412 -24.73 0.57 5.02
N GLU A 413 -24.93 0.66 6.34
CA GLU A 413 -26.20 0.29 6.99
C GLU A 413 -27.39 1.09 6.43
N GLN A 414 -27.25 2.42 6.35
CA GLN A 414 -28.29 3.29 5.80
C GLN A 414 -28.64 2.96 4.35
N LYS A 415 -27.62 2.67 3.52
CA LYS A 415 -27.81 2.23 2.13
C LYS A 415 -28.65 0.96 2.05
N PHE A 416 -28.32 -0.05 2.86
CA PHE A 416 -29.06 -1.32 2.87
C PHE A 416 -30.49 -1.18 3.43
N LEU A 417 -30.70 -0.31 4.43
CA LEU A 417 -32.04 0.00 4.92
C LEU A 417 -32.91 0.67 3.85
N GLY A 418 -32.34 1.61 3.09
CA GLY A 418 -33.04 2.30 1.99
C GLY A 418 -33.30 1.40 0.78
N ALA A 419 -32.38 0.47 0.48
CA ALA A 419 -32.47 -0.44 -0.67
C ALA A 419 -33.19 -1.77 -0.36
N ARG A 420 -33.80 -1.94 0.82
CA ARG A 420 -34.37 -3.23 1.27
C ARG A 420 -35.40 -3.84 0.32
N LYS A 421 -36.13 -3.01 -0.44
CA LYS A 421 -37.15 -3.43 -1.41
C LYS A 421 -36.67 -3.46 -2.86
N SER A 422 -35.42 -3.05 -3.13
CA SER A 422 -34.85 -2.99 -4.47
C SER A 422 -33.84 -4.11 -4.66
N ASP A 423 -33.89 -4.77 -5.82
CA ASP A 423 -32.87 -5.74 -6.21
C ASP A 423 -31.64 -5.06 -6.83
N VAL A 424 -31.81 -3.82 -7.30
CA VAL A 424 -30.73 -3.00 -7.85
C VAL A 424 -30.31 -1.94 -6.83
N MET A 425 -29.01 -1.79 -6.59
CA MET A 425 -28.48 -0.75 -5.72
C MET A 425 -27.12 -0.23 -6.18
N ARG A 426 -26.72 0.92 -5.65
CA ARG A 426 -25.40 1.51 -5.87
C ARG A 426 -24.66 1.79 -4.58
N ILE A 427 -23.39 1.40 -4.53
CA ILE A 427 -22.43 1.84 -3.52
C ILE A 427 -21.49 2.86 -4.18
N ALA A 428 -21.59 4.11 -3.74
CA ALA A 428 -20.83 5.22 -4.30
C ALA A 428 -19.46 5.36 -3.62
N GLY A 429 -18.48 5.87 -4.36
CA GLY A 429 -17.10 6.03 -3.94
C GLY A 429 -16.12 5.77 -5.10
N CYS A 430 -14.96 6.40 -5.05
CA CYS A 430 -13.90 6.15 -6.00
C CYS A 430 -12.55 6.25 -5.26
N PRO A 431 -11.91 5.12 -4.91
CA PRO A 431 -12.50 3.78 -4.90
C PRO A 431 -13.53 3.61 -3.76
N VAL A 432 -14.42 2.63 -3.88
CA VAL A 432 -15.16 2.09 -2.71
C VAL A 432 -14.18 1.22 -1.92
N SER A 433 -13.97 1.55 -0.64
CA SER A 433 -12.89 0.94 0.13
C SER A 433 -13.15 -0.53 0.46
N VAL A 434 -12.08 -1.31 0.67
CA VAL A 434 -12.17 -2.72 1.10
C VAL A 434 -13.12 -2.89 2.30
N ALA A 435 -13.07 -1.98 3.27
CA ALA A 435 -13.96 -2.03 4.43
C ALA A 435 -15.45 -1.90 4.08
N GLU A 436 -15.80 -0.99 3.17
CA GLU A 436 -17.19 -0.84 2.71
C GLU A 436 -17.66 -2.07 1.94
N GLN A 437 -16.77 -2.70 1.16
CA GLN A 437 -17.07 -3.92 0.42
C GLN A 437 -17.21 -5.14 1.32
N VAL A 438 -16.37 -5.29 2.36
CA VAL A 438 -16.53 -6.31 3.41
C VAL A 438 -17.89 -6.16 4.09
N LEU A 439 -18.26 -4.95 4.50
CA LEU A 439 -19.55 -4.69 5.15
C LEU A 439 -20.74 -4.98 4.24
N MET A 440 -20.63 -4.67 2.94
CA MET A 440 -21.63 -5.03 1.94
C MET A 440 -21.78 -6.56 1.84
N LEU A 441 -20.67 -7.29 1.67
CA LEU A 441 -20.68 -8.74 1.54
C LEU A 441 -21.23 -9.41 2.81
N VAL A 442 -20.86 -8.93 4.00
CA VAL A 442 -21.44 -9.37 5.28
C VAL A 442 -22.96 -9.25 5.28
N LYS A 443 -23.51 -8.15 4.76
CA LYS A 443 -24.96 -7.93 4.71
C LYS A 443 -25.66 -8.81 3.71
N LEU A 444 -25.07 -8.99 2.52
CA LEU A 444 -25.64 -9.80 1.45
C LEU A 444 -25.56 -11.30 1.77
N GLY A 445 -24.40 -11.75 2.22
CA GLY A 445 -24.13 -13.15 2.57
C GLY A 445 -24.56 -13.56 3.97
N LYS A 446 -24.88 -12.62 4.86
CA LYS A 446 -25.11 -12.90 6.29
C LYS A 446 -23.93 -13.65 6.94
N THR A 447 -22.72 -13.35 6.50
CA THR A 447 -21.49 -13.89 7.10
C THR A 447 -21.17 -13.20 8.41
N GLN A 448 -20.23 -13.75 9.17
CA GLN A 448 -19.76 -13.10 10.39
C GLN A 448 -19.04 -11.79 10.06
N ASN A 449 -19.24 -10.76 10.88
CA ASN A 449 -18.65 -9.44 10.65
C ASN A 449 -17.30 -9.30 11.37
N PRO A 450 -16.15 -9.24 10.67
CA PRO A 450 -14.83 -9.12 11.29
C PRO A 450 -14.65 -7.81 12.09
N TYR A 451 -15.36 -6.74 11.73
CA TYR A 451 -15.27 -5.46 12.44
C TYR A 451 -15.99 -5.44 13.79
N LEU A 452 -16.85 -6.43 14.05
CA LEU A 452 -17.59 -6.58 15.29
C LEU A 452 -17.06 -7.73 16.15
N ASP A 453 -15.93 -8.35 15.78
CA ASP A 453 -15.32 -9.43 16.56
C ASP A 453 -14.95 -8.91 17.97
N PRO A 454 -15.53 -9.46 19.06
CA PRO A 454 -15.21 -9.01 20.41
C PRO A 454 -13.72 -9.20 20.77
N ARG A 455 -13.00 -10.13 20.12
CA ARG A 455 -11.58 -10.41 20.37
C ARG A 455 -10.67 -9.27 19.91
N THR A 456 -11.05 -8.55 18.87
CA THR A 456 -10.22 -7.51 18.23
C THR A 456 -10.81 -6.11 18.36
N SER A 457 -12.13 -5.97 18.43
CA SER A 457 -12.83 -4.69 18.42
C SER A 457 -12.50 -3.80 19.62
N VAL A 458 -12.35 -4.35 20.83
CA VAL A 458 -11.99 -3.57 22.03
C VAL A 458 -10.63 -2.90 21.85
N ASP A 459 -9.64 -3.68 21.42
CA ASP A 459 -8.29 -3.20 21.18
C ASP A 459 -8.23 -2.21 20.01
N PHE A 460 -8.99 -2.46 18.95
CA PHE A 460 -9.11 -1.57 17.80
C PHE A 460 -9.73 -0.23 18.21
N VAL A 461 -10.86 -0.23 18.92
CA VAL A 461 -11.55 0.99 19.40
C VAL A 461 -10.64 1.77 20.34
N SER A 462 -9.96 1.09 21.26
CA SER A 462 -8.99 1.72 22.17
C SER A 462 -7.88 2.43 21.40
N CYS A 463 -7.25 1.76 20.43
CA CYS A 463 -6.21 2.35 19.60
C CYS A 463 -6.75 3.52 18.75
N TYR A 464 -7.94 3.38 18.18
CA TYR A 464 -8.60 4.43 17.40
C TYR A 464 -8.84 5.70 18.24
N LEU A 465 -9.44 5.56 19.42
CA LEU A 465 -9.66 6.69 20.33
C LEU A 465 -8.34 7.32 20.76
N SER A 466 -7.33 6.49 21.06
CA SER A 466 -5.98 6.90 21.44
C SER A 466 -5.30 7.75 20.35
N THR A 467 -5.47 7.38 19.07
CA THR A 467 -4.99 8.17 17.92
C THR A 467 -5.77 9.48 17.79
N ARG A 468 -7.12 9.44 17.86
CA ARG A 468 -7.96 10.64 17.77
C ARG A 468 -7.64 11.67 18.86
N THR A 469 -7.47 11.22 20.10
CA THR A 469 -7.13 12.09 21.23
C THR A 469 -5.78 12.76 21.01
N ARG A 470 -4.76 12.05 20.52
CA ARG A 470 -3.45 12.65 20.24
C ARG A 470 -3.50 13.66 19.12
N THR A 471 -4.16 13.34 18.00
CA THR A 471 -4.31 14.30 16.91
C THR A 471 -5.07 15.55 17.36
N ALA A 472 -6.08 15.41 18.25
CA ALA A 472 -6.79 16.54 18.82
C ALA A 472 -5.91 17.37 19.75
N LEU A 473 -5.14 16.74 20.65
CA LEU A 473 -4.21 17.42 21.55
C LEU A 473 -3.12 18.17 20.77
N SER A 474 -2.50 17.55 19.75
CA SER A 474 -1.51 18.23 18.90
C SER A 474 -2.08 19.49 18.26
N ARG A 475 -3.34 19.45 17.79
CA ARG A 475 -4.02 20.64 17.24
C ARG A 475 -4.28 21.71 18.29
N ILE A 476 -4.69 21.33 19.50
CA ILE A 476 -4.88 22.26 20.62
C ILE A 476 -3.56 22.93 21.00
N LEU A 477 -2.46 22.20 20.95
CA LEU A 477 -1.09 22.70 21.18
C LEU A 477 -0.52 23.48 19.99
N GLY A 478 -1.32 23.81 18.98
CA GLY A 478 -0.92 24.63 17.85
C GLY A 478 -0.11 23.90 16.77
N THR A 479 -0.01 22.57 16.82
CA THR A 479 0.62 21.78 15.75
C THR A 479 -0.43 21.40 14.70
N PRO A 480 -0.42 22.01 13.50
CA PRO A 480 -1.40 21.71 12.48
C PRO A 480 -1.19 20.30 11.90
N TYR A 481 -2.27 19.67 11.45
CA TYR A 481 -2.17 18.36 10.80
C TYR A 481 -1.62 18.45 9.37
N GLN A 482 -1.91 19.51 8.64
CA GLN A 482 -1.31 19.80 7.32
C GLN A 482 -0.58 21.13 7.38
N ARG A 483 0.65 21.19 6.89
CA ARG A 483 1.45 22.41 6.72
C ARG A 483 1.70 22.64 5.24
N ARG A 484 1.22 23.78 4.73
CA ARG A 484 1.40 24.21 3.34
C ARG A 484 2.75 24.89 3.14
N GLY A 485 3.25 24.83 1.92
CA GLY A 485 4.47 25.50 1.49
C GLY A 485 5.71 24.61 1.62
N PRO A 486 6.87 25.13 1.20
CA PRO A 486 8.13 24.40 1.26
C PRO A 486 8.37 23.87 2.67
N SER A 487 8.75 22.59 2.75
CA SER A 487 9.10 21.92 3.99
C SER A 487 10.61 21.73 4.08
N VAL A 488 11.14 21.68 5.31
CA VAL A 488 12.53 21.29 5.54
C VAL A 488 12.74 19.87 5.02
N ARG A 489 13.76 19.69 4.19
CA ARG A 489 14.11 18.42 3.56
C ARG A 489 15.41 17.90 4.13
N GLY A 490 15.46 16.60 4.42
CA GLY A 490 16.71 15.90 4.74
C GLY A 490 17.44 15.42 3.50
N ASP A 491 18.60 14.83 3.71
CA ASP A 491 19.50 14.33 2.66
C ASP A 491 18.89 13.20 1.80
N ALA A 492 17.85 12.52 2.27
CA ALA A 492 17.13 11.50 1.49
C ALA A 492 16.23 12.09 0.38
N ARG A 493 16.28 13.41 0.13
CA ARG A 493 15.59 14.07 -0.98
C ARG A 493 16.18 13.62 -2.33
N PRO A 494 15.36 13.24 -3.32
CA PRO A 494 15.86 12.90 -4.66
C PRO A 494 16.38 14.14 -5.40
N ALA A 495 17.50 13.97 -6.10
CA ALA A 495 18.03 14.97 -7.03
C ALA A 495 17.06 15.27 -8.19
N GLN A 496 16.20 14.31 -8.54
CA GLN A 496 15.16 14.44 -9.56
C GLN A 496 14.05 15.42 -9.16
N ASN A 497 13.98 15.86 -7.88
CA ASN A 497 12.96 16.81 -7.40
C ASN A 497 13.57 18.03 -6.70
N LEU A 498 14.57 18.66 -7.33
CA LEU A 498 15.11 19.94 -6.88
C LEU A 498 14.24 21.11 -7.38
N PRO A 499 14.15 22.22 -6.63
CA PRO A 499 13.42 23.39 -7.09
C PRO A 499 14.13 23.99 -8.32
N PRO A 500 13.43 24.69 -9.22
CA PRO A 500 14.07 25.44 -10.29
C PRO A 500 15.06 26.49 -9.74
N ASP A 501 16.12 26.77 -10.50
CA ASP A 501 17.12 27.77 -10.12
C ASP A 501 16.48 29.11 -9.74
N GLY A 502 16.81 29.64 -8.56
CA GLY A 502 16.26 30.88 -8.01
C GLY A 502 15.03 30.74 -7.11
N ALA A 503 14.52 29.53 -6.91
CA ALA A 503 13.41 29.23 -5.98
C ALA A 503 13.88 28.61 -4.65
N GLU A 504 15.09 28.94 -4.17
CA GLU A 504 15.59 28.44 -2.88
C GLU A 504 14.57 28.75 -1.78
N SER A 505 14.08 27.68 -1.15
CA SER A 505 13.35 27.79 0.10
C SER A 505 14.27 28.47 1.11
N GLU A 506 13.84 29.61 1.66
CA GLU A 506 14.42 30.15 2.88
C GLU A 506 14.61 29.01 3.87
N SER A 507 15.86 28.59 4.06
CA SER A 507 16.21 27.64 5.11
C SER A 507 15.92 28.35 6.42
N VAL A 508 14.77 28.07 7.03
CA VAL A 508 14.52 28.50 8.41
C VAL A 508 15.48 27.69 9.27
N SER A 509 16.57 28.35 9.64
CA SER A 509 17.61 27.92 10.58
C SER A 509 17.04 27.47 11.92
#